data_AF-A0A534PXP9-F1
#
_entry.id   AF-A0A534PXP9-F1
#
_cell.length_a   1.000
_cell.length_b   1.000
_cell.length_c   1.000
_cell.angle_alpha   90.00
_cell.angle_beta   90.00
_cell.angle_gamma   90.00
#
_symmetry.space_group_name_H-M   'P 1'
#
loop_
_entity.id
_entity.type
_entity.pdbx_description
1 polymer ?
#
loop_
_entity_poly.entity_id
_entity_poly.type
_entity_poly.pdbx_seq_one_letter_code
_entity_poly.pdbx_strand_id
1 'polypeptide(L)'
;MIRGGCYCGAAARTAERAQQLLEKLIARGQQRGELSPDFTPTELASAFDSLSIGTINRWLFDDTSGSLRDRMHRAGEIFLAATTANAKQRPRKRRKR
;
A
#
# COMPACT_ATOMS: atom_id res chain seq x y z
N MET A 1 -38.12 -3.97 -18.61
CA MET A 1 -37.50 -4.68 -17.46
C MET A 1 -35.98 -4.63 -17.63
N ILE A 2 -35.32 -3.56 -17.15
CA ILE A 2 -33.87 -3.40 -17.29
C ILE A 2 -33.23 -3.83 -15.96
N ARG A 3 -32.48 -4.94 -15.98
CA ARG A 3 -31.63 -5.38 -14.87
C ARG A 3 -30.48 -4.39 -14.73
N GLY A 4 -30.61 -3.43 -13.81
CA GLY A 4 -29.49 -2.62 -13.34
C GLY A 4 -28.50 -3.51 -12.60
N GLY A 5 -27.41 -3.89 -13.28
CA GLY A 5 -26.31 -4.63 -12.68
C GLY A 5 -25.68 -3.84 -11.54
N CYS A 6 -25.57 -4.46 -10.38
CA CYS A 6 -24.98 -3.85 -9.19
C CYS A 6 -23.44 -3.87 -9.31
N TYR A 7 -22.88 -2.92 -10.07
CA TYR A 7 -21.44 -2.80 -10.32
C TYR A 7 -20.62 -2.55 -9.04
N CYS A 8 -21.23 -2.03 -7.98
CA CYS A 8 -20.59 -1.75 -6.69
C CYS A 8 -20.11 -3.04 -5.98
N GLY A 9 -20.87 -4.14 -6.08
CA GLY A 9 -20.54 -5.39 -5.40
C GLY A 9 -19.37 -6.16 -6.03
N ALA A 10 -19.20 -6.04 -7.35
CA ALA A 10 -18.08 -6.69 -8.04
C ALA A 10 -16.75 -5.97 -7.75
N ALA A 11 -16.74 -4.64 -7.84
CA ALA A 11 -15.56 -3.82 -7.53
C ALA A 11 -15.11 -3.99 -6.08
N ALA A 12 -16.05 -4.00 -5.12
CA ALA A 12 -15.74 -4.21 -3.70
C ALA A 12 -15.08 -5.58 -3.45
N ARG A 13 -15.63 -6.66 -4.01
CA ARG A 13 -15.05 -8.01 -3.88
C ARG A 13 -13.67 -8.11 -4.54
N THR A 14 -13.46 -7.45 -5.67
CA THR A 14 -12.14 -7.42 -6.32
C THR A 14 -11.13 -6.66 -5.46
N ALA A 15 -11.52 -5.54 -4.86
CA ALA A 15 -10.66 -4.78 -3.94
C ALA A 15 -10.31 -5.61 -2.70
N GLU A 16 -11.28 -6.25 -2.07
CA GLU A 16 -11.04 -7.17 -0.94
C GLU A 16 -10.09 -8.30 -1.32
N ARG A 17 -10.25 -8.88 -2.52
CA ARG A 17 -9.37 -9.94 -2.99
C ARG A 17 -7.94 -9.46 -3.24
N ALA A 18 -7.79 -8.28 -3.83
CA ALA A 18 -6.49 -7.66 -4.05
C ALA A 18 -5.77 -7.40 -2.72
N GLN A 19 -6.52 -6.87 -1.73
CA GLN A 19 -6.01 -6.64 -0.38
C GLN A 19 -5.51 -7.94 0.27
N GLN A 20 -6.31 -9.01 0.23
CA GLN A 20 -5.91 -10.31 0.78
C GLN A 20 -4.65 -10.90 0.10
N LEU A 21 -4.50 -10.69 -1.20
CA LEU A 21 -3.32 -11.15 -1.94
C LEU A 21 -2.07 -10.34 -1.56
N LEU A 22 -2.23 -9.02 -1.38
CA LEU A 22 -1.17 -8.13 -0.94
C LEU A 22 -0.71 -8.47 0.48
N GLU A 23 -1.64 -8.71 1.41
CA GLU A 23 -1.32 -9.16 2.77
C GLU A 23 -0.52 -10.46 2.78
N LYS A 24 -0.92 -11.44 1.97
CA LYS A 24 -0.18 -12.71 1.81
C LYS A 24 1.22 -12.50 1.25
N LEU A 25 1.38 -11.59 0.29
CA LEU A 25 2.68 -11.27 -0.29
C LEU A 25 3.61 -10.63 0.75
N ILE A 26 3.10 -9.67 1.52
CA ILE A 26 3.84 -8.99 2.59
C ILE A 26 4.24 -9.98 3.68
N ALA A 27 3.31 -10.82 4.14
CA ALA A 27 3.60 -11.84 5.14
C ALA A 27 4.75 -12.77 4.70
N ARG A 28 4.77 -13.16 3.41
CA ARG A 28 5.89 -13.96 2.86
C ARG A 28 7.20 -13.16 2.82
N GLY A 29 7.17 -11.87 2.51
CA GLY A 29 8.36 -11.01 2.55
C GLY A 29 8.93 -10.87 3.97
N GLN A 30 8.06 -10.76 4.97
CA GLN A 30 8.46 -10.74 6.39
C GLN A 30 9.05 -12.09 6.82
N GLN A 31 8.45 -13.20 6.41
CA GLN A 31 8.99 -14.55 6.68
C GLN A 31 10.38 -14.76 6.08
N ARG A 32 10.69 -14.12 4.93
CA ARG A 32 12.02 -14.14 4.30
C ARG A 32 13.00 -13.13 4.91
N GLY A 33 12.58 -12.29 5.85
CA GLY A 33 13.42 -11.23 6.43
C GLY A 33 13.67 -10.05 5.50
N GLU A 34 12.90 -9.91 4.41
CA GLU A 34 13.02 -8.79 3.46
C GLU A 34 12.30 -7.53 4.00
N LEU A 35 11.19 -7.74 4.70
CA LEU A 35 10.36 -6.69 5.30
C LEU A 35 10.41 -6.76 6.83
N SER A 36 10.33 -5.61 7.47
CA SER A 36 10.33 -5.48 8.93
C SER A 36 9.12 -6.19 9.55
N PRO A 37 9.31 -6.92 10.66
CA PRO A 37 8.22 -7.52 11.43
C PRO A 37 7.53 -6.55 12.41
N ASP A 38 7.97 -5.28 12.48
CA ASP A 38 7.45 -4.31 13.45
C ASP A 38 6.00 -3.88 13.19
N PHE A 39 5.51 -4.14 11.98
CA PHE A 39 4.14 -3.86 11.53
C PHE A 39 3.48 -5.15 11.07
N THR A 40 2.18 -5.26 11.26
CA THR A 40 1.41 -6.40 10.76
C THR A 40 1.33 -6.38 9.21
N PRO A 41 1.17 -7.53 8.55
CA PRO A 41 0.97 -7.58 7.10
C PRO A 41 -0.20 -6.71 6.62
N THR A 42 -1.29 -6.65 7.39
CA THR A 42 -2.47 -5.85 7.09
C THR A 42 -2.18 -4.35 7.16
N GLU A 43 -1.46 -3.87 8.19
CA GLU A 43 -1.07 -2.46 8.27
C GLU A 43 -0.21 -2.04 7.09
N LEU A 44 0.77 -2.87 6.71
CA LEU A 44 1.64 -2.62 5.57
C LEU A 44 0.86 -2.66 4.24
N ALA A 45 -0.07 -3.60 4.08
CA ALA A 45 -0.91 -3.70 2.89
C ALA A 45 -1.80 -2.44 2.74
N SER A 46 -2.49 -2.05 3.80
CA SER A 46 -3.32 -0.84 3.81
C SER A 46 -2.52 0.44 3.57
N ALA A 47 -1.30 0.54 4.12
CA ALA A 47 -0.40 1.66 3.88
C ALA A 47 0.04 1.73 2.41
N PHE A 48 0.39 0.59 1.80
CA PHE A 48 0.78 0.52 0.39
C PHE A 48 -0.39 0.86 -0.55
N ASP A 49 -1.59 0.34 -0.27
CA ASP A 49 -2.80 0.63 -1.04
C ASP A 49 -3.13 2.14 -0.99
N SER A 50 -3.13 2.73 0.22
CA SER A 50 -3.37 4.15 0.42
C SER A 50 -2.37 5.03 -0.34
N LEU A 51 -1.08 4.67 -0.29
CA LEU A 51 -0.02 5.38 -1.01
C LEU A 51 -0.20 5.28 -2.54
N SER A 52 -0.57 4.10 -3.03
CA SER A 52 -0.79 3.84 -4.45
C SER A 52 -1.98 4.64 -4.98
N ILE A 53 -3.12 4.55 -4.31
CA ILE A 53 -4.34 5.28 -4.67
C ILE A 53 -4.11 6.80 -4.58
N GLY A 54 -3.45 7.27 -3.52
CA GLY A 54 -3.10 8.69 -3.36
C GLY A 54 -2.19 9.19 -4.49
N THR A 55 -1.21 8.38 -4.91
CA THR A 55 -0.32 8.71 -6.03
C THR A 55 -1.07 8.81 -7.35
N ILE A 56 -1.98 7.86 -7.61
CA ILE A 56 -2.81 7.84 -8.82
C ILE A 56 -3.75 9.04 -8.83
N ASN A 57 -4.46 9.31 -7.73
CA ASN A 57 -5.40 10.42 -7.64
C ASN A 57 -4.72 11.76 -7.84
N ARG A 58 -3.59 11.99 -7.17
CA ARG A 58 -2.83 13.24 -7.32
C ARG A 58 -2.30 13.42 -8.76
N TRP A 59 -1.91 12.33 -9.43
CA TRP A 59 -1.53 12.39 -10.83
C TRP A 59 -2.73 12.70 -11.75
N LEU A 60 -3.90 12.10 -11.50
CA LEU A 60 -5.09 12.30 -12.34
C LEU A 60 -5.69 13.70 -12.20
N PHE A 61 -5.74 14.23 -10.97
CA PHE A 61 -6.58 15.39 -10.65
C PHE A 61 -5.81 16.66 -10.30
N ASP A 62 -4.57 16.56 -9.82
CA ASP A 62 -3.82 17.74 -9.37
C ASP A 62 -2.69 18.11 -10.33
N ASP A 63 -1.86 17.12 -10.70
CA ASP A 63 -0.66 17.33 -11.47
C ASP A 63 -0.36 16.11 -12.36
N THR A 64 -0.82 16.21 -13.61
CA THR A 64 -0.63 15.20 -14.66
C THR A 64 0.77 15.26 -15.28
N SER A 65 1.65 16.16 -14.84
CA SER A 65 3.00 16.25 -15.39
C SER A 65 3.84 15.01 -15.08
N GLY A 66 4.65 14.60 -16.05
CA GLY A 66 5.46 13.38 -15.96
C GLY A 66 4.64 12.09 -16.01
N SER A 67 5.33 10.97 -15.86
CA SER A 67 4.74 9.64 -16.02
C SER A 67 4.17 9.10 -14.72
N LEU A 68 2.95 8.54 -14.78
CA LEU A 68 2.39 7.76 -13.67
C LEU A 68 3.32 6.61 -13.28
N ARG A 69 3.99 5.98 -14.25
CA ARG A 69 4.95 4.89 -14.02
C ARG A 69 6.07 5.32 -13.07
N ASP A 70 6.66 6.49 -13.32
CA ASP A 70 7.80 6.98 -12.53
C ASP A 70 7.35 7.40 -11.13
N ARG A 71 6.15 7.95 -11.01
CA ARG A 71 5.54 8.28 -9.71
C ARG A 71 5.26 7.03 -8.88
N MET A 72 4.68 5.99 -9.49
CA MET A 72 4.43 4.71 -8.83
C MET A 72 5.73 4.01 -8.43
N HIS A 73 6.75 4.05 -9.29
CA HIS A 73 8.08 3.55 -8.95
C HIS A 73 8.63 4.28 -7.73
N ARG A 74 8.56 5.62 -7.70
CA ARG A 74 9.05 6.42 -6.57
C ARG A 74 8.27 6.16 -5.29
N ALA A 75 6.96 6.00 -5.37
CA ALA A 75 6.11 5.64 -4.23
C ALA A 75 6.52 4.27 -3.65
N GLY A 76 6.79 3.27 -4.50
CA GLY A 76 7.30 1.97 -4.09
C GLY A 76 8.64 2.08 -3.36
N GLU A 77 9.59 2.83 -3.90
CA GLU A 77 10.90 3.06 -3.26
C GLU A 77 10.77 3.70 -1.87
N ILE A 78 9.88 4.69 -1.71
CA ILE A 78 9.62 5.35 -0.43
C ILE A 78 9.05 4.35 0.58
N PHE A 79 8.07 3.55 0.16
CA PHE A 79 7.47 2.52 1.00
C PHE A 79 8.51 1.49 1.45
N LEU A 80 9.31 0.96 0.53
CA LEU A 80 10.34 -0.04 0.83
C LEU A 80 11.44 0.51 1.73
N ALA A 81 11.91 1.75 1.49
CA ALA A 81 12.91 2.39 2.34
C ALA A 81 12.48 2.47 3.82
N ALA A 82 11.19 2.62 4.09
CA ALA A 82 10.65 2.67 5.44
C ALA A 82 10.33 1.30 6.05
N THR A 83 10.18 0.26 5.22
CA THR A 83 9.61 -1.04 5.64
C THR A 83 10.58 -2.21 5.50
N THR A 84 11.76 -2.02 4.92
CA THR A 84 12.81 -3.04 4.86
C THR A 84 13.30 -3.43 6.26
N ALA A 85 13.68 -4.69 6.45
CA ALA A 85 14.11 -5.21 7.76
C ALA A 85 15.31 -4.47 8.38
N ASN A 86 16.13 -3.81 7.55
CA ASN A 86 17.29 -3.02 7.98
C ASN A 86 17.00 -1.51 8.10
N ALA A 87 15.76 -1.07 7.92
CA ALA A 87 15.41 0.33 8.12
C ALA A 87 15.71 0.73 9.57
N LYS A 88 16.79 1.49 9.79
CA LYS A 88 17.19 2.03 11.10
C LYS A 88 16.07 2.93 11.63
N GLN A 89 15.12 2.36 12.36
CA GLN A 89 14.09 3.14 13.02
C GLN A 89 14.75 4.02 14.08
N ARG A 90 14.71 5.35 13.89
CA ARG A 90 15.09 6.29 14.94
C ARG A 90 14.22 5.99 16.17
N PRO A 91 14.81 5.84 17.37
CA PRO A 91 14.04 5.43 18.55
C PRO A 91 12.90 6.41 18.79
N ARG A 92 11.66 5.91 18.73
CA ARG A 92 10.47 6.64 19.17
C ARG A 92 10.61 6.85 20.67
N LYS A 93 11.14 8.01 21.09
CA LYS A 93 11.07 8.46 22.49
C LYS A 93 9.60 8.48 22.88
N ARG A 94 9.14 7.48 23.64
CA ARG A 94 7.86 7.51 24.35
C ARG A 94 7.85 8.78 25.20
N ARG A 95 7.06 9.78 24.81
CA ARG A 95 6.69 10.88 25.72
C ARG A 95 5.90 10.24 26.86
N LYS A 96 6.54 10.07 28.02
CA LYS A 96 5.85 9.87 29.29
C LYS A 96 4.95 11.10 29.50
N ARG A 97 3.65 10.87 29.61
CA ARG A 97 2.75 11.76 30.34
C ARG A 97 2.70 11.28 31.78
#